data_AF-A0A7X7GZI1-F1
#
_entry.id   AF-A0A7X7GZI1-F1
#
_cell.length_a   1.000
_cell.length_b   1.000
_cell.length_c   1.000
_cell.angle_alpha   90.00
_cell.angle_beta   90.00
_cell.angle_gamma   90.00
#
_symmetry.space_group_name_H-M   'P 1'
#
loop_
_entity.id
_entity.type
_entity.pdbx_description
1 polymer ?
#
loop_
_entity_poly.entity_id
_entity_poly.type
_entity_poly.pdbx_seq_one_letter_code
_entity_poly.pdbx_strand_id
1 'polypeptide(L)'
;MEDILLKKGLKQTKSRLLILDILDKADKPLTAEEIYRLIQNEEDSINLSTVYRTLEVFLNKNIVQIPLMKDGNKASYILNRDEHHHYLVCDKCHKMIKIDFCPFAEFEKQIEQLTSFTILKHKLELFGICPNCQGKTK
;
A
#
# COMPACT_ATOMS: atom_id res chain seq x y z
N MET A 1 12.98 9.65 -3.50
CA MET A 1 11.64 9.59 -2.86
C MET A 1 11.16 10.96 -2.37
N GLU A 2 12.02 11.81 -1.82
CA GLU A 2 11.65 13.17 -1.35
C GLU A 2 10.93 14.01 -2.40
N ASP A 3 11.25 13.79 -3.68
CA ASP A 3 10.67 14.46 -4.85
C ASP A 3 9.15 14.17 -5.06
N ILE A 4 8.61 13.08 -4.49
CA ILE A 4 7.18 12.75 -4.65
C ILE A 4 6.27 13.80 -3.99
N LEU A 5 6.69 14.35 -2.84
CA LEU A 5 5.91 15.37 -2.14
C LEU A 5 5.82 16.64 -2.98
N LEU A 6 6.95 17.09 -3.54
CA LEU A 6 7.01 18.26 -4.39
C LEU A 6 6.14 18.09 -5.64
N LYS A 7 6.28 16.95 -6.33
CA LYS A 7 5.47 16.61 -7.51
C LYS A 7 3.96 16.59 -7.24
N LYS A 8 3.54 16.22 -6.03
CA LYS A 8 2.12 16.21 -5.63
C LYS A 8 1.67 17.52 -4.95
N GLY A 9 2.52 18.55 -4.95
CA GLY A 9 2.22 19.89 -4.42
C GLY A 9 2.18 19.96 -2.89
N LEU A 10 2.92 19.11 -2.20
CA LEU A 10 3.00 19.03 -0.75
C LEU A 10 4.31 19.62 -0.24
N LYS A 11 4.22 20.45 0.79
CA LYS A 11 5.40 20.88 1.57
C LYS A 11 6.11 19.65 2.15
N GLN A 12 7.42 19.61 1.99
CA GLN A 12 8.30 18.62 2.60
C GLN A 12 8.49 18.99 4.08
N THR A 13 7.68 18.40 4.95
CA THR A 13 7.87 18.47 6.40
C THR A 13 8.60 17.23 6.87
N LYS A 14 9.32 17.32 8.00
CA LYS A 14 10.04 16.17 8.58
C LYS A 14 9.12 14.97 8.80
N SER A 15 7.95 15.20 9.39
CA SER A 15 6.93 14.16 9.60
C SER A 15 6.49 13.47 8.30
N ARG A 16 6.29 14.22 7.20
CA ARG A 16 5.91 13.62 5.91
C ARG A 16 7.01 12.78 5.30
N LEU A 17 8.26 13.22 5.41
CA LEU A 17 9.41 12.49 4.91
C LEU A 17 9.62 11.18 5.69
N LEU A 18 9.49 11.22 7.02
CA LEU A 18 9.57 10.02 7.87
C LEU A 18 8.47 9.02 7.54
N ILE A 19 7.21 9.47 7.43
CA ILE A 19 6.09 8.58 7.08
C ILE A 19 6.31 7.94 5.70
N LEU A 20 6.82 8.69 4.72
CA LEU A 20 7.15 8.15 3.40
C LEU A 20 8.24 7.07 3.47
N ASP A 21 9.32 7.34 4.19
CA ASP A 21 10.45 6.41 4.31
C ASP A 21 10.04 5.10 4.99
N ILE A 22 9.24 5.19 6.06
CA ILE A 22 8.66 4.02 6.74
C ILE A 22 7.82 3.18 5.77
N LEU A 23 6.94 3.82 4.99
CA LEU A 23 6.08 3.13 4.04
C LEU A 23 6.84 2.53 2.85
N ASP A 24 7.98 3.10 2.45
CA ASP A 24 8.81 2.58 1.36
C ASP A 24 9.57 1.31 1.75
N LYS A 25 10.03 1.27 3.01
CA LYS A 25 10.76 0.13 3.58
C LYS A 25 9.84 -1.01 4.05
N ALA A 26 8.53 -0.75 4.15
CA ALA A 26 7.57 -1.73 4.64
C ALA A 26 7.35 -2.87 3.64
N ASP A 27 7.39 -4.12 4.11
CA ASP A 27 7.09 -5.34 3.34
C ASP A 27 5.62 -5.81 3.48
N LYS A 28 4.84 -5.03 4.23
CA LYS A 28 3.41 -5.23 4.46
C LYS A 28 2.72 -3.87 4.59
N PRO A 29 1.40 -3.79 4.33
CA PRO A 29 0.61 -2.62 4.67
C PRO A 29 0.70 -2.34 6.17
N LEU A 30 0.81 -1.06 6.55
CA LEU A 30 0.94 -0.65 7.94
C LEU A 30 -0.27 0.16 8.40
N THR A 31 -0.75 -0.07 9.62
CA THR A 31 -1.76 0.82 10.22
C THR A 31 -1.14 2.15 10.65
N ALA A 32 -1.97 3.17 10.85
CA ALA A 32 -1.51 4.46 11.39
C ALA A 32 -0.79 4.31 12.74
N GLU A 33 -1.23 3.39 13.61
CA GLU A 33 -0.59 3.11 14.89
C GLU A 33 0.74 2.34 14.75
N GLU A 34 0.87 1.45 13.77
CA GLU A 34 2.16 0.83 13.44
C GLU A 34 3.16 1.88 12.96
N ILE A 35 2.75 2.76 12.04
CA ILE A 35 3.59 3.86 11.55
C ILE A 35 4.00 4.78 12.71
N TYR A 36 3.06 5.16 13.56
CA TYR A 36 3.34 5.99 14.75
C TYR A 36 4.37 5.34 15.68
N ARG A 37 4.23 4.04 15.97
CA ARG A 37 5.20 3.32 16.81
C ARG A 37 6.59 3.27 16.19
N LEU A 38 6.70 3.15 14.87
CA LEU A 38 7.98 3.19 14.16
C LEU A 38 8.62 4.58 14.23
N ILE A 39 7.81 5.66 14.08
CA ILE A 39 8.29 7.05 14.20
C ILE A 39 8.82 7.34 15.60
N GLN A 40 8.14 6.89 16.65
CA GLN A 40 8.56 7.16 18.04
C GLN A 40 9.95 6.58 18.36
N ASN A 41 10.41 5.56 17.64
CA ASN A 41 11.77 5.06 17.80
C ASN A 41 12.84 6.00 17.19
N GLU A 42 12.43 6.95 16.33
CA GLU A 42 13.30 7.88 15.62
C GLU A 42 13.12 9.33 16.06
N GLU A 43 11.91 9.74 16.46
CA GLU A 43 11.56 11.11 16.83
C GLU A 43 10.33 11.21 17.74
N ASP A 44 10.52 11.65 18.99
CA ASP A 44 9.47 11.76 20.02
C ASP A 44 8.46 12.91 19.80
N SER A 45 8.71 13.82 18.84
CA SER A 45 7.95 15.07 18.70
C SER A 45 6.62 14.94 17.94
N ILE A 46 6.39 13.81 17.25
CA ILE A 46 5.23 13.60 16.39
C ILE A 46 4.13 12.88 17.18
N ASN A 47 2.90 13.40 17.13
CA ASN A 47 1.73 12.74 17.72
C ASN A 47 0.98 11.86 16.71
N LEU A 48 0.17 10.93 17.21
CA LEU A 48 -0.63 10.02 16.38
C LEU A 48 -1.59 10.78 15.44
N SER A 49 -2.16 11.90 15.88
CA SER A 49 -3.07 12.69 15.04
C SER A 49 -2.38 13.31 13.82
N THR A 50 -1.09 13.64 13.92
CA THR A 50 -0.27 14.09 12.77
C THR A 50 -0.05 12.98 11.77
N VAL A 51 0.11 11.73 12.23
CA VAL A 51 0.21 10.56 11.35
C VAL A 51 -1.09 10.38 10.56
N TYR A 52 -2.25 10.39 11.22
CA TYR A 52 -3.55 10.31 10.56
C TYR A 52 -3.76 11.42 9.52
N ARG A 53 -3.54 12.69 9.90
CA ARG A 53 -3.67 13.83 8.97
C ARG A 53 -2.74 13.72 7.78
N THR A 54 -1.53 13.21 7.98
CA THR A 54 -0.56 13.02 6.89
C THR A 54 -1.00 11.92 5.94
N LEU A 55 -1.46 10.78 6.47
CA LEU A 55 -1.95 9.66 5.67
C LEU A 55 -3.21 10.04 4.87
N GLU A 56 -4.11 10.84 5.45
CA GLU A 56 -5.27 11.38 4.75
C GLU A 56 -4.84 12.27 3.57
N VAL A 57 -3.89 13.19 3.79
CA VAL A 57 -3.33 14.02 2.72
C VAL A 57 -2.66 13.16 1.65
N PHE A 58 -1.91 12.12 2.03
CA PHE A 58 -1.26 11.22 1.08
C PHE A 58 -2.27 10.43 0.26
N LEU A 59 -3.36 9.96 0.87
CA LEU A 59 -4.43 9.25 0.18
C LEU A 59 -5.11 10.16 -0.85
N ASN A 60 -5.46 11.39 -0.46
CA ASN A 60 -6.06 12.40 -1.34
C ASN A 60 -5.13 12.82 -2.49
N LYS A 61 -3.82 12.63 -2.33
CA LYS A 61 -2.80 12.91 -3.35
C LYS A 61 -2.35 11.67 -4.13
N ASN A 62 -3.00 10.52 -3.93
CA ASN A 62 -2.62 9.23 -4.54
C ASN A 62 -1.15 8.85 -4.27
N ILE A 63 -0.60 9.23 -3.11
CA ILE A 63 0.75 8.85 -2.66
C ILE A 63 0.70 7.50 -1.95
N VAL A 64 -0.40 7.21 -1.27
CA VAL A 64 -0.66 5.92 -0.62
C VAL A 64 -1.99 5.36 -1.11
N GLN A 65 -2.16 4.06 -0.93
CA GLN A 65 -3.42 3.35 -1.16
C GLN A 65 -3.73 2.41 0.01
N ILE A 66 -4.99 2.00 0.09
CA ILE A 66 -5.47 1.00 1.05
C ILE A 66 -5.71 -0.30 0.27
N PRO A 67 -4.92 -1.38 0.51
CA PRO A 67 -5.12 -2.66 -0.15
C PRO A 67 -6.41 -3.33 0.32
N LEU A 68 -6.93 -4.29 -0.46
CA LEU A 68 -8.11 -5.02 -0.02
C LEU A 68 -7.64 -6.08 0.98
N MET A 69 -7.95 -5.88 2.26
CA MET A 69 -7.63 -6.85 3.31
C MET A 69 -8.93 -7.51 3.79
N LYS A 70 -8.91 -8.83 3.99
CA LYS A 70 -10.05 -9.60 4.51
C LYS A 70 -10.46 -9.15 5.92
N ASP A 71 -9.50 -8.73 6.72
CA ASP A 71 -9.71 -8.39 8.14
C ASP A 71 -10.00 -6.89 8.29
N GLY A 72 -11.27 -6.54 8.06
CA GLY A 72 -11.79 -5.17 7.95
C GLY A 72 -11.81 -4.32 9.22
N ASN A 73 -10.87 -4.46 10.16
CA ASN A 73 -10.93 -3.71 11.42
C ASN A 73 -10.06 -2.44 11.46
N LYS A 74 -9.04 -2.29 10.61
CA LYS A 74 -8.22 -1.06 10.56
C LYS A 74 -7.69 -0.77 9.17
N ALA A 75 -7.78 0.49 8.75
CA ALA A 75 -7.16 0.95 7.51
C ALA A 75 -5.63 0.79 7.60
N SER A 76 -5.08 0.06 6.64
CA SER A 76 -3.64 -0.10 6.47
C SER A 76 -3.20 0.55 5.17
N TYR A 77 -2.02 1.14 5.18
CA TYR A 77 -1.51 1.99 4.11
C TYR A 77 -0.26 1.38 3.51
N ILE A 78 -0.15 1.49 2.19
CA ILE A 78 1.06 1.16 1.41
C ILE A 78 1.32 2.31 0.42
N LEU A 79 2.58 2.53 0.04
CA LEU A 79 2.87 3.47 -1.04
C LEU A 79 2.12 3.06 -2.32
N ASN A 80 1.50 4.05 -2.94
CA ASN A 80 1.01 3.91 -4.29
C ASN A 80 2.18 4.19 -5.23
N ARG A 81 2.69 3.15 -5.90
CA ARG A 81 3.83 3.27 -6.82
C ARG A 81 3.41 3.67 -8.24
N ASP A 82 2.13 4.03 -8.48
CA ASP A 82 1.56 4.45 -9.77
C ASP A 82 1.80 3.47 -10.95
N GLU A 83 2.39 2.31 -10.69
CA GLU A 83 2.62 1.22 -11.64
C GLU A 83 1.53 0.15 -11.46
N HIS A 84 1.13 -0.46 -12.58
CA HIS A 84 0.22 -1.60 -12.63
C HIS A 84 0.87 -2.79 -11.90
N HIS A 85 0.48 -2.97 -10.64
CA HIS A 85 1.04 -3.97 -9.75
C HIS A 85 0.00 -4.92 -9.24
N HIS A 86 0.42 -6.17 -9.15
CA HIS A 86 -0.33 -7.23 -8.53
C HIS A 86 0.37 -7.66 -7.26
N TYR A 87 -0.40 -8.15 -6.31
CA TYR A 87 0.14 -8.52 -5.00
C TYR A 87 -0.25 -9.94 -4.64
N LEU A 88 0.71 -10.69 -4.10
CA LEU A 88 0.46 -11.90 -3.33
C LEU A 88 0.49 -11.55 -1.85
N VAL A 89 -0.61 -11.82 -1.15
CA VAL A 89 -0.84 -11.46 0.25
C VAL A 89 -0.92 -12.72 1.09
N CYS A 90 -0.19 -12.75 2.19
CA CYS A 90 -0.28 -13.82 3.18
C CYS A 90 -1.46 -13.59 4.14
N ASP A 91 -2.41 -14.52 4.21
CA ASP A 91 -3.57 -14.47 5.12
C ASP A 91 -3.18 -14.61 6.61
N LYS A 92 -1.94 -15.01 6.93
CA LYS A 92 -1.48 -15.17 8.33
C LYS A 92 -0.68 -13.99 8.87
N CYS A 93 0.24 -13.44 8.07
CA CYS A 93 1.13 -12.36 8.53
C CYS A 93 0.98 -11.07 7.74
N HIS A 94 0.10 -11.04 6.73
CA HIS A 94 -0.15 -9.90 5.86
C HIS A 94 1.06 -9.43 5.05
N LYS A 95 2.13 -10.23 5.00
CA LYS A 95 3.25 -10.00 4.09
C LYS A 95 2.73 -9.90 2.67
N MET A 96 3.18 -8.86 1.97
CA MET A 96 2.77 -8.56 0.61
C MET A 96 3.98 -8.66 -0.31
N ILE A 97 3.85 -9.44 -1.38
CA ILE A 97 4.89 -9.62 -2.39
C ILE A 97 4.35 -9.06 -3.71
N LYS A 98 5.10 -8.12 -4.30
CA LYS A 98 4.81 -7.60 -5.63
C LYS A 98 5.01 -8.70 -6.67
N ILE A 99 4.06 -8.80 -7.59
CA ILE A 99 4.14 -9.66 -8.79
C ILE A 99 4.40 -8.72 -9.97
N ASP A 100 5.52 -8.92 -10.64
CA ASP A 100 6.03 -8.01 -11.68
C ASP A 100 5.37 -8.20 -13.06
N PHE A 101 4.41 -9.11 -13.20
CA PHE A 101 3.72 -9.39 -14.46
C PHE A 101 2.20 -9.34 -14.33
N CYS A 102 1.54 -8.94 -15.43
CA CYS A 102 0.10 -9.01 -15.57
C CYS A 102 -0.32 -10.19 -16.47
N PRO A 103 -1.03 -11.20 -15.93
CA PRO A 103 -1.54 -12.30 -16.75
C PRO A 103 -2.86 -11.96 -17.47
N PHE A 104 -3.48 -10.81 -17.19
CA PHE A 104 -4.84 -10.49 -17.65
C PHE A 104 -4.92 -9.65 -18.93
N ALA A 105 -3.82 -9.12 -19.45
CA ALA A 105 -3.88 -8.20 -20.59
C ALA A 105 -4.62 -8.76 -21.82
N GLU A 106 -4.46 -10.05 -22.11
CA GLU A 106 -5.16 -10.69 -23.23
C GLU A 106 -6.63 -10.99 -22.89
N PHE A 107 -6.91 -11.35 -21.63
CA PHE A 107 -8.28 -11.57 -21.15
C PHE A 107 -9.10 -10.27 -21.19
N GLU A 108 -8.50 -9.15 -20.81
CA GLU A 108 -9.15 -7.84 -20.86
C GLU A 108 -9.60 -7.47 -22.27
N LYS A 109 -8.72 -7.64 -23.27
CA LYS A 109 -9.08 -7.40 -24.68
C LYS A 109 -10.26 -8.25 -25.13
N GLN A 110 -10.29 -9.52 -24.73
CA GLN A 110 -11.41 -10.41 -25.06
C GLN A 110 -12.71 -9.93 -24.43
N ILE A 111 -12.69 -9.47 -23.17
CA ILE A 111 -13.87 -8.93 -22.50
C ILE A 111 -14.36 -7.63 -23.16
N GLU A 112 -13.45 -6.71 -23.51
CA GLU A 112 -13.83 -5.48 -24.21
C GLU A 112 -14.52 -5.80 -25.55
N GLN A 113 -13.98 -6.74 -26.32
CA GLN A 113 -14.58 -7.20 -27.59
C GLN A 113 -15.96 -7.84 -27.41
N LEU A 114 -16.14 -8.65 -26.36
CA LEU A 114 -17.40 -9.36 -26.12
C LEU A 114 -18.50 -8.47 -25.53
N THR A 115 -18.13 -7.41 -24.82
CA THR A 115 -19.08 -6.61 -24.01
C THR A 115 -19.24 -5.17 -24.49
N SER A 116 -18.39 -4.69 -25.41
CA SER A 116 -18.26 -3.28 -25.79
C SER A 116 -17.86 -2.34 -24.64
N PHE A 117 -17.38 -2.87 -23.51
CA PHE A 117 -16.82 -2.05 -22.44
C PHE A 117 -15.43 -1.53 -22.81
N THR A 118 -15.06 -0.37 -22.26
CA THR A 118 -13.67 0.10 -22.20
C THR A 118 -13.17 -0.08 -20.78
N ILE A 119 -12.21 -0.99 -20.59
CA ILE A 119 -11.61 -1.28 -19.29
C ILE A 119 -10.60 -0.17 -18.97
N LEU A 120 -10.91 0.65 -17.97
CA LEU A 120 -10.05 1.76 -17.55
C LEU A 120 -9.01 1.34 -16.50
N LYS A 121 -9.28 0.26 -15.77
CA LYS A 121 -8.44 -0.26 -14.69
C LYS A 121 -8.88 -1.67 -14.29
N HIS A 122 -7.94 -2.44 -13.76
CA HIS A 122 -8.22 -3.63 -12.96
C HIS A 122 -7.33 -3.65 -11.72
N LYS A 123 -7.63 -4.60 -10.84
CA LYS A 123 -6.88 -4.85 -9.63
C LYS A 123 -6.82 -6.35 -9.40
N LEU A 124 -5.63 -6.90 -9.23
CA LEU A 124 -5.40 -8.31 -8.91
C LEU A 124 -4.62 -8.43 -7.60
N GLU A 125 -5.23 -9.12 -6.65
CA GLU A 125 -4.58 -9.54 -5.41
C GLU A 125 -4.84 -11.04 -5.24
N LEU A 126 -3.78 -11.80 -5.00
CA LEU A 126 -3.83 -13.23 -4.69
C LEU A 126 -3.64 -13.41 -3.19
N PHE A 127 -4.42 -14.29 -2.58
CA PHE A 127 -4.37 -14.56 -1.14
C PHE A 127 -3.91 -15.98 -0.89
N GLY A 128 -2.98 -16.17 0.03
CA GLY A 128 -2.40 -17.48 0.34
C GLY A 128 -1.64 -17.49 1.66
N ILE A 129 -0.74 -18.45 1.85
CA ILE A 129 0.11 -18.54 3.05
C ILE A 129 1.58 -18.51 2.61
N CYS A 130 2.34 -17.53 3.11
CA CYS A 130 3.76 -17.42 2.77
C CYS A 130 4.58 -18.57 3.39
N PRO A 131 5.77 -18.89 2.84
CA PRO A 131 6.61 -19.99 3.34
C PRO A 131 6.90 -19.93 4.85
N ASN A 132 7.16 -18.73 5.38
CA ASN A 132 7.39 -18.51 6.82
C ASN A 132 6.19 -18.87 7.70
N CYS A 133 4.97 -18.80 7.16
CA CYS A 133 3.73 -19.09 7.86
C CYS A 133 3.20 -20.51 7.59
N GLN A 134 3.72 -21.20 6.58
CA GLN A 134 3.41 -22.62 6.32
C GLN A 134 4.03 -23.51 7.41
N GLY A 135 5.27 -23.22 7.84
CA GLY A 135 5.94 -23.95 8.92
C GLY A 135 5.48 -23.58 10.34
N LYS A 136 4.69 -22.51 10.48
CA LYS A 136 4.01 -22.14 11.73
C LYS A 136 2.63 -22.77 11.73
N THR A 137 2.60 -24.09 11.93
CA THR A 137 1.38 -24.78 12.32
C THR A 137 1.00 -24.29 13.71
N LYS A 138 -0.29 -23.96 13.85
CA LYS A 138 -1.01 -23.40 15.00
C LYS A 138 -0.31 -23.44 16.36
#